data_AF-L9YPV6-F1
#
_entry.id   AF-L9YPV6-F1
#
_cell.length_a   1.000
_cell.length_b   1.000
_cell.length_c   1.000
_cell.angle_alpha   90.00
_cell.angle_beta   90.00
_cell.angle_gamma   90.00
#
_symmetry.space_group_name_H-M   'P 1'
#
loop_
_entity.id
_entity.type
_entity.pdbx_description
1 polymer ?
#
loop_
_entity_poly.entity_id
_entity_poly.type
_entity_poly.pdbx_seq_one_letter_code
_entity_poly.pdbx_strand_id
1 'polypeptide(L)'
;QAARRESQTADYFLGGINAIAQTGELVAADRSGSRIGAYPFAASNVVIVSGVNKIVPTLEDALDRLESVAYPLENERAQEAYGVESAIAKQLIFRQELEDDRTTVVLVRDQLGY
;
A
#
# COMPACT_ATOMS: atom_id res chain seq x y z
N GLN A 1 1.79 12.38 15.30
CA GLN A 1 2.88 11.39 15.08
C GLN A 1 2.72 10.18 15.98
N ALA A 2 2.47 10.34 17.29
CA ALA A 2 2.27 9.20 18.22
C ALA A 2 1.18 8.22 17.76
N ALA A 3 -0.05 8.70 17.50
CA ALA A 3 -1.15 7.84 17.04
C ALA A 3 -0.86 7.09 15.71
N ARG A 4 -0.06 7.67 14.81
CA ARG A 4 0.34 6.99 13.55
C ARG A 4 1.37 5.89 13.79
N ARG A 5 2.20 6.02 14.82
CA ARG A 5 3.15 4.96 15.21
C ARG A 5 2.42 3.85 15.96
N GLU A 6 1.55 4.22 16.89
CA GLU A 6 0.69 3.28 17.61
C GLU A 6 -0.18 2.46 16.66
N SER A 7 -0.75 3.09 15.62
CA SER A 7 -1.51 2.34 14.62
C SER A 7 -0.66 1.30 13.89
N GLN A 8 0.64 1.57 13.64
CA GLN A 8 1.49 0.61 12.91
C GLN A 8 1.80 -0.65 13.70
N THR A 9 1.68 -0.61 15.03
CA THR A 9 1.89 -1.75 15.92
C THR A 9 0.57 -2.31 16.44
N ALA A 10 -0.55 -2.01 15.78
CA ALA A 10 -1.85 -2.55 16.17
C ALA A 10 -1.92 -4.07 15.95
N ASP A 11 -2.80 -4.74 16.69
CA ASP A 11 -3.07 -6.17 16.52
C ASP A 11 -3.50 -6.49 15.08
N TYR A 12 -4.31 -5.60 14.49
CA TYR A 12 -4.72 -5.64 13.09
C TYR A 12 -4.50 -4.29 12.43
N PHE A 13 -3.70 -4.27 11.38
CA PHE A 13 -3.52 -3.09 10.53
C PHE A 13 -4.28 -3.26 9.22
N LEU A 14 -5.30 -2.44 9.03
CA LEU A 14 -6.07 -2.36 7.80
C LEU A 14 -5.46 -1.32 6.85
N GLY A 15 -5.18 -1.71 5.62
CA GLY A 15 -4.72 -0.76 4.60
C GLY A 15 -5.04 -1.19 3.17
N GLY A 16 -4.73 -0.31 2.22
CA GLY A 16 -4.77 -0.61 0.78
C GLY A 16 -3.40 -0.94 0.22
N ILE A 17 -3.31 -1.20 -1.08
CA ILE A 17 -2.04 -1.38 -1.80
C ILE A 17 -2.00 -0.48 -3.04
N ASN A 18 -0.80 -0.16 -3.52
CA ASN A 18 -0.65 0.63 -4.75
C ASN A 18 -0.65 -0.27 -5.99
N ALA A 19 -0.10 -1.48 -5.92
CA ALA A 19 -0.21 -2.45 -7.01
C ALA A 19 -0.03 -3.89 -6.51
N ILE A 20 -0.57 -4.85 -7.26
CA ILE A 20 -0.42 -6.29 -7.07
C ILE A 20 0.08 -6.86 -8.39
N ALA A 21 1.31 -7.36 -8.42
CA ALA A 21 1.82 -8.05 -9.58
C ALA A 21 1.26 -9.48 -9.64
N GLN A 22 0.93 -9.98 -10.84
CA GLN A 22 0.51 -11.39 -11.03
C GLN A 22 1.63 -12.37 -10.69
N THR A 23 2.89 -11.90 -10.66
CA THR A 23 4.06 -12.63 -10.18
C THR A 23 4.11 -12.80 -8.65
N GLY A 24 3.22 -12.14 -7.91
CA GLY A 24 3.00 -12.35 -6.46
C GLY A 24 3.42 -11.18 -5.57
N GLU A 25 4.10 -10.17 -6.10
CA GLU A 25 4.55 -9.02 -5.31
C GLU A 25 3.45 -7.99 -5.06
N LEU A 26 3.43 -7.45 -3.84
CA LEU A 26 2.65 -6.26 -3.50
C LEU A 26 3.56 -5.04 -3.47
N VAL A 27 3.13 -3.95 -4.10
CA VAL A 27 3.88 -2.68 -4.12
C VAL A 27 3.12 -1.62 -3.33
N ALA A 28 3.80 -1.04 -2.34
CA ALA A 28 3.29 0.05 -1.51
C ALA A 28 4.26 1.22 -1.50
N ALA A 29 3.75 2.44 -1.46
CA ALA A 29 4.56 3.61 -1.17
C ALA A 29 3.86 4.62 -0.27
N ASP A 30 4.65 5.35 0.50
CA ASP A 30 4.21 6.45 1.35
C ASP A 30 5.22 7.60 1.30
N ARG A 31 4.72 8.83 1.49
CA ARG A 31 5.59 9.97 1.80
C ARG A 31 6.17 9.87 3.21
N SER A 32 5.29 9.80 4.21
CA SER A 32 5.70 9.86 5.61
C SER A 32 6.12 8.50 6.19
N GLY A 33 5.68 7.39 5.61
CA GLY A 33 5.85 6.04 6.15
C GLY A 33 4.74 5.61 7.12
N SER A 34 3.64 6.37 7.18
CA SER A 34 2.57 6.18 8.16
C SER A 34 1.83 4.86 8.05
N ARG A 35 1.83 4.25 6.86
CA ARG A 35 1.16 2.98 6.54
C ARG A 35 2.17 1.87 6.30
N ILE A 36 3.19 2.11 5.47
CA ILE A 36 4.18 1.07 5.12
C ILE A 36 5.02 0.60 6.31
N GLY A 37 5.07 1.31 7.45
CA GLY A 37 5.77 0.80 8.63
C GLY A 37 5.09 -0.44 9.24
N ALA A 38 3.78 -0.61 9.01
CA ALA A 38 3.03 -1.77 9.50
C ALA A 38 3.31 -3.04 8.70
N TYR A 39 3.45 -2.94 7.37
CA TYR A 39 3.43 -4.12 6.49
C TYR A 39 4.62 -5.07 6.69
N PRO A 40 5.88 -4.60 6.68
CA PRO A 40 7.02 -5.49 6.73
C PRO A 40 7.17 -6.24 8.04
N PHE A 41 6.69 -5.67 9.15
CA PHE A 41 6.95 -6.24 10.47
C PHE A 41 5.99 -5.75 11.57
N ALA A 42 5.77 -4.44 11.70
CA ALA A 42 5.32 -3.87 12.97
C ALA A 42 3.92 -4.32 13.44
N ALA A 43 2.97 -4.53 12.52
CA ALA A 43 1.64 -5.00 12.87
C ALA A 43 1.63 -6.51 13.08
N SER A 44 0.89 -6.99 14.08
CA SER A 44 0.75 -8.43 14.33
C SER A 44 -0.04 -9.13 13.23
N ASN A 45 -1.03 -8.45 12.64
CA ASN A 45 -1.76 -8.92 11.47
C ASN A 45 -1.93 -7.77 10.46
N VAL A 46 -1.78 -8.06 9.18
CA VAL A 46 -1.94 -7.09 8.09
C VAL A 46 -3.11 -7.52 7.21
N VAL A 47 -4.12 -6.67 7.12
CA VAL A 47 -5.27 -6.89 6.23
C VAL A 47 -5.21 -5.86 5.11
N ILE A 48 -4.93 -6.34 3.89
CA ILE A 48 -4.87 -5.51 2.69
C ILE A 48 -6.18 -5.67 1.93
N VAL A 49 -6.90 -4.56 1.73
CA VAL A 49 -8.11 -4.53 0.89
C VAL A 49 -7.78 -3.78 -0.40
N SER A 50 -8.01 -4.42 -1.54
CA SER A 50 -7.70 -3.85 -2.84
C SER A 50 -8.76 -4.17 -3.87
N GLY A 51 -9.06 -3.20 -4.74
CA GLY A 51 -9.80 -3.48 -5.98
C GLY A 51 -8.94 -4.28 -6.96
N VAL A 52 -9.60 -5.06 -7.82
CA VAL A 52 -8.92 -5.83 -8.89
C VAL A 52 -8.27 -4.93 -9.94
N ASN A 53 -8.66 -3.65 -10.01
CA ASN A 53 -8.03 -2.63 -10.87
C ASN A 53 -6.56 -2.33 -10.51
N LYS A 54 -6.05 -2.90 -9.43
CA LYS A 54 -4.64 -2.75 -9.02
C LYS A 54 -3.77 -3.95 -9.38
N ILE A 55 -4.34 -4.98 -9.99
CA ILE A 55 -3.62 -6.17 -10.46
C ILE A 55 -2.99 -5.86 -11.82
N VAL A 56 -1.69 -6.12 -11.94
CA VAL A 56 -0.89 -5.87 -13.16
C VAL A 56 0.00 -7.07 -13.48
N PRO A 57 0.46 -7.24 -14.73
CA PRO A 57 1.15 -8.47 -15.12
C PRO A 57 2.47 -8.73 -14.37
N THR A 58 3.34 -7.73 -14.23
CA THR A 58 4.69 -7.91 -13.66
C THR A 58 4.99 -6.94 -12.52
N LEU A 59 6.10 -7.17 -11.81
CA LEU A 59 6.64 -6.22 -10.85
C LEU A 59 7.02 -4.87 -11.50
N GLU A 60 7.52 -4.88 -12.73
CA GLU A 60 7.83 -3.64 -13.47
C GLU A 60 6.55 -2.84 -13.73
N ASP A 61 5.49 -3.50 -14.22
CA ASP A 61 4.18 -2.86 -14.39
C ASP A 61 3.61 -2.33 -13.07
N ALA A 62 3.92 -2.97 -11.94
CA ALA A 62 3.49 -2.55 -10.60
C ALA A 62 4.19 -1.28 -10.13
N LEU A 63 5.48 -1.16 -10.44
CA LEU A 63 6.25 0.05 -10.19
C LEU A 63 5.80 1.17 -11.14
N ASP A 64 5.58 0.87 -12.42
CA ASP A 64 5.07 1.82 -13.40
C ASP A 64 3.68 2.32 -13.02
N ARG A 65 2.76 1.44 -12.59
CA ARG A 65 1.44 1.83 -12.09
C ARG A 65 1.55 2.75 -10.86
N LEU A 66 2.47 2.44 -9.93
CA LEU A 66 2.69 3.29 -8.76
C LEU A 66 3.07 4.72 -9.18
N GLU A 67 3.96 4.88 -10.16
CA GLU A 67 4.44 6.19 -10.61
C GLU A 67 3.46 6.91 -11.54
N SER A 68 2.84 6.20 -12.47
CA SER A 68 2.02 6.78 -13.54
C SER A 68 0.54 6.92 -13.19
N VAL A 69 0.03 6.14 -12.23
CA VAL A 69 -1.38 6.14 -11.83
C VAL A 69 -1.54 6.55 -10.37
N ALA A 70 -0.93 5.81 -9.45
CA ALA A 70 -1.23 5.99 -8.03
C ALA A 70 -0.67 7.30 -7.47
N TYR A 71 0.56 7.67 -7.84
CA TYR A 71 1.19 8.89 -7.35
C TYR A 71 0.53 10.18 -7.83
N PRO A 72 0.20 10.38 -9.11
CA PRO A 72 -0.47 11.60 -9.58
C PRO A 72 -1.81 11.83 -8.87
N LEU A 73 -2.61 10.77 -8.73
CA LEU A 73 -3.91 10.83 -8.04
C LEU A 73 -3.76 11.06 -6.53
N GLU A 74 -2.74 10.47 -5.89
CA GLU A 74 -2.41 10.78 -4.50
C GLU A 74 -1.93 12.23 -4.33
N ASN A 75 -1.15 12.75 -5.27
CA ASN A 75 -0.63 14.10 -5.21
C ASN A 75 -1.76 15.13 -5.34
N GLU A 76 -2.66 14.93 -6.29
CA GLU A 76 -3.89 15.73 -6.42
C GLU A 76 -4.70 15.70 -5.13
N ARG A 77 -5.00 14.49 -4.61
CA ARG A 77 -5.70 14.34 -3.33
C ARG A 77 -4.98 15.03 -2.16
N ALA A 78 -3.65 14.95 -2.09
CA ALA A 78 -2.86 15.55 -1.02
C ALA A 78 -2.86 17.08 -1.10
N GLN A 79 -2.80 17.64 -2.30
CA GLN A 79 -2.94 19.07 -2.52
C GLN A 79 -4.33 19.56 -2.12
N GLU A 80 -5.40 18.86 -2.52
CA GLU A 80 -6.77 19.20 -2.15
C GLU A 80 -7.04 19.09 -0.65
N ALA A 81 -6.62 17.98 -0.03
CA ALA A 81 -6.95 17.68 1.37
C ALA A 81 -6.04 18.38 2.38
N TYR A 82 -4.78 18.63 2.02
CA TYR A 82 -3.75 19.08 2.95
C TYR A 82 -2.94 20.29 2.47
N GLY A 83 -3.11 20.74 1.23
CA GLY A 83 -2.36 21.87 0.67
C GLY A 83 -0.86 21.61 0.51
N VAL A 84 -0.44 20.35 0.42
CA VAL A 84 0.99 19.97 0.28
C VAL A 84 1.16 18.95 -0.83
N GLU A 85 2.33 18.99 -1.47
CA GLU A 85 2.71 17.95 -2.44
C GLU A 85 2.95 16.60 -1.75
N SER A 86 2.58 15.54 -2.47
CA SER A 86 2.93 14.18 -2.13
C SER A 86 4.32 13.82 -2.68
N ALA A 87 4.81 12.63 -2.33
CA ALA A 87 6.01 12.06 -2.92
C ALA A 87 6.04 10.54 -2.66
N ILE A 88 6.60 9.79 -3.61
CA ILE A 88 6.99 8.39 -3.42
C ILE A 88 8.32 8.36 -2.64
N ALA A 89 8.28 8.75 -1.36
CA ALA A 89 9.50 8.92 -0.57
C ALA A 89 10.01 7.61 0.06
N LYS A 90 9.09 6.67 0.31
CA LYS A 90 9.41 5.34 0.83
C LYS A 90 8.59 4.32 0.08
N GLN A 91 9.25 3.29 -0.42
CA GLN A 91 8.65 2.24 -1.23
C GLN A 91 8.95 0.88 -0.61
N LEU A 92 7.97 -0.01 -0.67
CA LEU A 92 8.06 -1.39 -0.25
C LEU A 92 7.65 -2.29 -1.40
N ILE A 93 8.51 -3.27 -1.70
CA ILE A 93 8.18 -4.44 -2.50
C ILE A 93 8.03 -5.60 -1.51
N PHE A 94 6.80 -6.05 -1.31
CA PHE A 94 6.47 -7.14 -0.41
C PHE A 94 6.31 -8.42 -1.22
N ARG A 95 7.35 -9.26 -1.20
CA ARG A 95 7.44 -10.48 -2.02
C ARG A 95 6.86 -11.72 -1.34
N GLN A 96 7.04 -11.81 -0.03
CA GLN A 96 6.71 -13.01 0.72
C GLN A 96 6.50 -12.65 2.18
N GLU A 97 5.43 -13.19 2.76
CA GLU A 97 5.22 -13.26 4.21
C GLU A 97 5.85 -14.56 4.74
N LEU A 98 6.56 -14.46 5.86
CA LEU A 98 7.24 -15.61 6.49
C LEU A 98 6.42 -16.21 7.62
N GLU A 99 5.51 -15.41 8.20
CA GLU A 99 4.60 -15.86 9.24
C GLU A 99 3.25 -16.24 8.61
N ASP A 100 2.92 -17.53 8.67
CA ASP A 100 1.63 -18.03 8.18
C ASP A 100 0.47 -17.24 8.82
N ASP A 101 -0.55 -16.96 8.01
CA ASP A 101 -1.78 -16.23 8.39
C ASP A 101 -1.58 -14.76 8.86
N ARG A 102 -0.36 -14.24 8.95
CA ARG A 102 -0.11 -12.83 9.34
C ARG A 102 -0.71 -11.83 8.35
N THR A 103 -0.61 -12.11 7.05
CA THR A 103 -1.03 -11.19 5.99
C THR A 103 -2.20 -11.77 5.19
N THR A 104 -3.32 -11.05 5.17
CA THR A 104 -4.51 -11.38 4.36
C THR A 104 -4.72 -10.33 3.27
N VAL A 105 -4.88 -10.76 2.02
CA VAL A 105 -5.25 -9.89 0.90
C VAL A 105 -6.70 -10.18 0.49
N VAL A 106 -7.56 -9.18 0.63
CA VAL A 106 -8.96 -9.21 0.20
C VAL A 106 -9.10 -8.46 -1.13
N LEU A 107 -9.39 -9.22 -2.18
CA LEU A 107 -9.66 -8.66 -3.51
C LEU A 107 -11.15 -8.37 -3.69
N VAL A 108 -11.46 -7.10 -3.95
CA VAL A 108 -12.81 -6.66 -4.29
C VAL A 108 -12.93 -6.61 -5.81
N ARG A 109 -13.99 -7.22 -6.35
CA ARG A 109 -14.22 -7.33 -7.81
C ARG A 109 -14.50 -5.99 -8.51
N ASP A 110 -14.70 -4.92 -7.74
CA ASP A 110 -14.90 -3.57 -8.24
C ASP A 110 -13.60 -2.77 -8.33
N GLN A 111 -13.67 -1.61 -8.99
CA GLN A 111 -12.57 -0.66 -9.01
C GLN A 111 -12.56 0.15 -7.72
N LEU A 112 -11.62 -0.14 -6.82
CA LEU A 112 -11.49 0.53 -5.53
C LEU A 112 -10.13 1.18 -5.35
N GLY A 113 -10.18 2.47 -5.01
CA GLY A 113 -9.00 3.31 -4.91
C GLY A 113 -8.28 3.46 -6.25
N TYR A 114 -7.14 4.13 -6.16
CA TYR A 114 -6.25 4.38 -7.29
C TYR A 114 -4.87 3.78 -7.07
#